data_AF-A0A1I2N6T0-F1
#
_entry.id   AF-A0A1I2N6T0-F1
#
_cell.length_a   1.000
_cell.length_b   1.000
_cell.length_c   1.000
_cell.angle_alpha   90.00
_cell.angle_beta   90.00
_cell.angle_gamma   90.00
#
_symmetry.space_group_name_H-M   'P 1'
#
loop_
_entity.id
_entity.type
_entity.pdbx_description
1 polymer ?
#
loop_
_entity_poly.entity_id
_entity_poly.type
_entity_poly.pdbx_seq_one_letter_code
_entity_poly.pdbx_strand_id
1 'polypeptide(L)' 'MFGKYRWLLRLIGLAIIAVALLGNLPGAWPIGIGIVGLVVFFLAGPT' A
#
# COMPACT_ATOMS: atom_id res chain seq x y z
N MET A 1 -15.64 -2.59 -16.13
CA MET A 1 -15.68 -1.26 -15.47
C MET A 1 -14.64 -1.09 -14.33
N PHE A 2 -13.60 -1.93 -14.21
CA PHE A 2 -12.59 -1.87 -13.12
C PHE A 2 -11.35 -1.00 -13.41
N GLY A 3 -11.25 -0.35 -14.57
CA GLY A 3 -10.04 0.42 -14.94
C GLY A 3 -9.80 1.66 -14.06
N LYS A 4 -10.87 2.34 -13.63
CA LYS A 4 -10.81 3.63 -12.92
C LYS A 4 -10.27 3.49 -11.48
N TYR A 5 -10.63 2.41 -10.80
CA TYR A 5 -10.26 2.18 -9.40
C TYR A 5 -8.88 1.54 -9.23
N ARG A 6 -8.31 0.95 -10.30
CA ARG A 6 -6.96 0.36 -10.24
C ARG A 6 -5.88 1.39 -9.94
N TRP A 7 -5.97 2.57 -10.55
CA TRP A 7 -5.00 3.64 -10.27
C TRP A 7 -5.15 4.17 -8.83
N LEU A 8 -6.39 4.29 -8.34
CA LEU A 8 -6.67 4.69 -6.96
C LEU A 8 -6.11 3.68 -5.95
N LEU A 9 -6.26 2.38 -6.21
CA LEU A 9 -5.72 1.30 -5.38
C LEU A 9 -4.19 1.34 -5.31
N ARG A 10 -3.49 1.67 -6.41
CA ARG A 10 -2.02 1.86 -6.41
C ARG A 10 -1.59 3.04 -5.55
N LEU A 11 -2.31 4.16 -5.64
CA LEU A 11 -2.03 5.34 -4.81
C LEU A 11 -2.25 5.05 -3.32
N ILE A 12 -3.32 4.33 -2.98
CA ILE A 12 -3.58 3.90 -1.60
C ILE A 12 -2.47 2.97 -1.11
N GLY A 13 -2.06 1.98 -1.91
CA GLY A 13 -0.95 1.09 -1.59
C GLY A 13 0.36 1.86 -1.33
N LEU A 14 0.71 2.81 -2.21
CA LEU A 14 1.89 3.67 -2.05
C LEU A 14 1.80 4.54 -0.79
N ALA A 15 0.64 5.11 -0.50
CA ALA A 15 0.43 5.92 0.70
C ALA A 15 0.63 5.08 1.98
N ILE A 16 0.14 3.84 2.00
CA ILE A 16 0.32 2.92 3.13
C ILE A 16 1.80 2.57 3.33
N ILE A 17 2.53 2.31 2.24
CA ILE A 17 3.98 2.04 2.29
C ILE A 17 4.74 3.27 2.79
N ALA A 18 4.39 4.46 2.30
CA ALA A 18 5.01 5.71 2.73
C ALA A 18 4.77 5.98 4.23
N VAL A 19 3.56 5.72 4.73
CA VAL A 19 3.22 5.82 6.16
C VAL A 19 4.00 4.80 6.98
N ALA A 20 4.19 3.57 6.49
CA ALA A 20 5.01 2.58 7.18
C ALA A 20 6.48 3.00 7.31
N LEU A 21 7.04 3.65 6.28
CA LEU A 21 8.44 4.09 6.25
C LEU A 21 8.67 5.38 7.04
N LEU A 22 7.72 6.32 7.00
CA LEU A 22 7.85 7.66 7.60
C LEU A 22 7.20 7.77 8.99
N GLY A 23 6.33 6.83 9.37
CA GLY A 23 5.51 6.91 10.57
C GLY A 23 6.25 6.70 11.90
N ASN A 24 7.56 6.42 11.87
CA ASN A 24 8.39 6.12 13.06
C ASN A 24 7.68 5.18 14.06
N LEU A 25 7.07 4.13 13.53
CA LEU A 25 6.24 3.22 14.32
C LEU A 25 7.15 2.33 15.18
N PRO A 26 6.87 2.16 16.48
CA PRO A 26 7.70 1.34 17.35
C PRO A 26 7.60 -0.14 16.96
N GLY A 27 8.70 -0.90 17.07
CA GLY A 27 8.70 -2.36 16.94
C GLY A 27 8.42 -2.89 15.53
N ALA A 28 7.61 -3.97 15.42
CA ALA A 28 7.35 -4.69 14.16
C ALA A 28 6.18 -4.10 13.32
N TRP A 29 5.55 -3.03 13.80
CA TRP A 29 4.44 -2.36 13.13
C TRP A 29 4.75 -1.80 11.72
N PRO A 30 5.94 -1.23 11.45
CA PRO A 30 6.32 -0.82 10.09
C PRO A 30 6.26 -1.98 9.08
N ILE A 31 6.66 -3.18 9.51
CA ILE A 31 6.72 -4.36 8.65
C ILE A 31 5.31 -4.81 8.29
N GLY A 32 4.41 -4.90 9.27
CA GLY A 32 3.02 -5.29 9.04
C GLY A 32 2.28 -4.32 8.10
N ILE A 33 2.45 -3.02 8.31
CA ILE A 33 1.81 -1.99 7.47
C ILE A 33 2.43 -1.98 6.06
N GLY A 34 3.74 -2.17 5.94
CA GLY A 34 4.41 -2.33 4.65
C GLY A 34 3.89 -3.52 3.84
N ILE A 35 3.66 -4.67 4.49
CA ILE A 35 3.07 -5.87 3.85
C ILE A 35 1.65 -5.57 3.36
N VAL A 36 0.82 -4.90 4.18
CA VAL A 36 -0.54 -4.50 3.78
C VAL A 36 -0.51 -3.57 2.56
N GLY A 37 0.40 -2.59 2.55
CA GLY A 37 0.58 -1.69 1.41
C GLY A 37 1.00 -2.41 0.13
N LEU A 38 1.91 -3.39 0.23
CA LEU A 38 2.32 -4.24 -0.89
C LEU A 38 1.17 -5.10 -1.41
N VAL A 39 0.41 -5.76 -0.52
CA VAL A 39 -0.75 -6.58 -0.92
C VAL A 39 -1.79 -5.73 -1.66
N VAL A 40 -2.11 -4.54 -1.17
CA VAL A 40 -3.04 -3.61 -1.83
C VAL A 40 -2.50 -3.16 -3.19
N PHE A 41 -1.20 -2.89 -3.29
CA PHE A 41 -0.56 -2.49 -4.55
C PHE A 41 -0.61 -3.61 -5.61
N PHE A 42 -0.32 -4.86 -5.23
CA PHE A 42 -0.37 -6.01 -6.14
C PHE A 42 -1.80 -6.44 -6.49
N LEU A 43 -2.76 -6.29 -5.56
CA LEU A 43 -4.19 -6.51 -5.83
C LEU A 43 -4.76 -5.52 -6.85
N ALA A 44 -4.14 -4.36 -7.04
CA ALA A 44 -4.51 -3.42 -8.09
C ALA A 44 -4.27 -3.98 -9.52
N GLY A 45 -3.59 -5.12 -9.66
CA GLY A 45 -3.43 -5.87 -10.90
C GLY A 45 -2.40 -5.30 -11.88
N PRO A 46 -1.95 -6.12 -12.86
CA PRO A 46 -1.11 -5.65 -13.96
C PRO A 46 -1.94 -4.75 -14.87
N THR A 47 -1.36 -3.60 -15.23
CA THR A 47 -1.90 -2.66 -16.22
C THR A 47 -1.65 -3.17 -17.62
#